data_AF-A0A2A3VMJ7-F1
#
_entry.id   AF-A0A2A3VMJ7-F1
#
_cell.length_a   1.000
_cell.length_b   1.000
_cell.length_c   1.000
_cell.angle_alpha   90.00
_cell.angle_beta   90.00
_cell.angle_gamma   90.00
#
_symmetry.space_group_name_H-M   'P 1'
#
loop_
_entity.id
_entity.type
_entity.pdbx_description
1 polymer ?
#
loop_
_entity_poly.entity_id
_entity_poly.type
_entity_poly.pdbx_seq_one_letter_code
_entity_poly.pdbx_strand_id
1 'polypeptide(L)'
;MDILDVIVRPLLYVLRGALWFVWEALVLTVAWWVGWPVWRLLTLGRFPHAGFNGDDEAGTRELVLVCTVGIALIGAATWCVYAVGSPA
;
A
#
# COMPACT_ATOMS: atom_id res chain seq x y z
N MET A 1 -34.16 6.48 -21.87
CA MET A 1 -32.76 6.44 -21.43
C MET A 1 -31.99 7.25 -22.45
N ASP A 2 -31.39 8.36 -22.04
CA ASP A 2 -30.57 9.17 -22.94
C ASP A 2 -29.34 8.36 -23.39
N ILE A 3 -29.01 8.42 -24.67
CA ILE A 3 -27.84 7.71 -25.25
C ILE A 3 -26.55 8.07 -24.50
N LEU A 4 -26.47 9.30 -23.98
CA LEU A 4 -25.40 9.77 -23.11
C LEU A 4 -25.26 8.91 -21.84
N ASP A 5 -26.37 8.52 -21.22
CA ASP A 5 -26.37 7.75 -19.96
C ASP A 5 -25.87 6.31 -20.17
N VAL A 6 -26.15 5.74 -21.35
CA VAL A 6 -25.67 4.42 -21.77
C VAL A 6 -24.16 4.41 -22.01
N ILE A 7 -23.57 5.53 -22.44
CA ILE A 7 -22.13 5.68 -22.70
C ILE A 7 -21.36 6.11 -21.44
N VAL A 8 -21.93 7.02 -20.65
CA VAL A 8 -21.27 7.58 -19.45
C VAL A 8 -21.17 6.53 -18.34
N ARG A 9 -22.21 5.69 -18.14
CA ARG A 9 -22.19 4.63 -17.11
C ARG A 9 -20.99 3.67 -17.22
N PRO A 10 -20.75 2.99 -18.36
CA PRO A 10 -19.59 2.09 -18.48
C PRO A 10 -18.27 2.84 -18.35
N LEU A 11 -18.18 4.08 -18.86
CA LEU A 11 -16.99 4.92 -18.69
C LEU A 11 -16.68 5.19 -17.21
N LEU A 12 -17.70 5.50 -16.40
CA LEU A 12 -17.54 5.68 -14.96
C LEU A 12 -17.09 4.40 -14.25
N TYR A 13 -17.59 3.23 -14.67
CA TYR A 13 -17.13 1.96 -14.10
C TYR A 13 -15.67 1.66 -14.45
N VAL A 14 -15.24 1.94 -15.68
CA VAL A 14 -13.84 1.80 -16.08
C VAL A 14 -12.95 2.75 -15.30
N LEU A 15 -13.35 4.02 -15.18
CA LEU A 15 -12.61 5.02 -14.39
C LEU A 15 -12.53 4.61 -12.90
N ARG A 16 -13.62 4.09 -12.33
CA ARG A 16 -13.67 3.58 -10.97
C ARG A 16 -12.71 2.40 -10.78
N GLY A 17 -12.63 1.50 -11.76
CA GLY A 17 -11.69 0.39 -11.79
C GLY A 17 -10.24 0.86 -11.89
N ALA A 18 -9.95 1.83 -12.75
CA ALA A 18 -8.62 2.43 -12.85
C ALA A 18 -8.20 3.11 -11.54
N LEU A 19 -9.13 3.85 -10.90
CA LEU A 19 -8.88 4.49 -9.61
C LEU A 19 -8.61 3.47 -8.50
N TRP A 20 -9.33 2.35 -8.51
CA TRP A 20 -9.05 1.23 -7.61
C TRP A 20 -7.63 0.68 -7.84
N PHE A 21 -7.22 0.50 -9.08
CA PHE A 21 -5.89 -0.02 -9.40
C PHE A 21 -4.77 0.93 -8.96
N VAL A 22 -4.95 2.23 -9.17
CA VAL A 22 -4.03 3.26 -8.68
C VAL A 22 -3.98 3.26 -7.15
N TRP A 23 -5.12 3.08 -6.48
CA TRP A 23 -5.18 2.97 -5.03
C TRP A 23 -4.39 1.75 -4.52
N GLU A 24 -4.57 0.58 -5.12
CA GLU A 24 -3.81 -0.63 -4.76
C GLU A 24 -2.30 -0.42 -4.92
N ALA A 25 -1.88 0.19 -6.02
CA ALA A 25 -0.47 0.52 -6.26
C ALA A 25 0.06 1.50 -5.20
N LEU A 26 -0.68 2.56 -4.89
CA LEU A 26 -0.32 3.52 -3.85
C LEU A 26 -0.18 2.86 -2.48
N VAL A 27 -1.13 1.99 -2.10
CA VAL A 27 -1.08 1.26 -0.82
C VAL A 27 0.17 0.39 -0.75
N LEU A 28 0.51 -0.33 -1.81
CA LEU A 28 1.71 -1.16 -1.87
C LEU A 28 2.99 -0.33 -1.78
N THR A 29 3.09 0.78 -2.52
CA THR A 29 4.26 1.67 -2.45
C THR A 29 4.42 2.26 -1.05
N VAL A 30 3.33 2.73 -0.42
CA VAL A 30 3.38 3.26 0.95
C VAL A 30 3.76 2.17 1.96
N ALA A 31 3.19 0.98 1.83
CA ALA A 31 3.55 -0.16 2.67
C ALA A 31 5.03 -0.54 2.51
N TRP A 32 5.56 -0.51 1.29
CA TRP A 32 6.98 -0.73 1.02
C TRP A 32 7.84 0.33 1.71
N TRP A 33 7.51 1.61 1.54
CA TRP A 33 8.24 2.72 2.16
C TRP A 33 8.31 2.62 3.68
N VAL A 34 7.24 2.15 4.32
CA VAL A 34 7.20 1.98 5.78
C VAL A 34 7.90 0.69 6.23
N GLY A 35 7.69 -0.42 5.51
CA GLY A 35 8.27 -1.72 5.87
C GLY A 35 9.77 -1.84 5.58
N TRP A 36 10.24 -1.17 4.52
CA TRP A 36 11.63 -1.23 4.05
C TRP A 36 12.64 -0.84 5.13
N PRO A 37 12.53 0.34 5.79
CA PRO A 37 13.50 0.73 6.81
C PRO A 37 13.47 -0.22 8.00
N VAL A 38 12.32 -0.79 8.34
CA VAL A 38 12.19 -1.72 9.45
C VAL A 38 12.95 -3.01 9.18
N TRP A 39 12.79 -3.61 8.00
CA TRP A 39 13.56 -4.79 7.59
C TRP A 39 15.06 -4.49 7.46
N ARG A 40 15.41 -3.31 6.95
CA ARG A 40 16.81 -2.84 6.84
C ARG A 40 17.46 -2.76 8.21
N LEU A 41 16.76 -2.24 9.21
CA LEU A 41 17.23 -2.16 10.59
C LEU A 41 17.36 -3.55 11.24
N LEU A 42 16.34 -4.39 11.10
CA LEU A 42 16.32 -5.73 11.69
C LEU A 42 17.39 -6.66 11.13
N THR A 43 17.75 -6.49 9.85
CA THR A 43 18.73 -7.34 9.18
C THR A 43 20.10 -6.70 9.02
N LEU A 44 20.36 -5.58 9.71
CA LEU A 44 21.61 -4.82 9.63
C LEU A 44 22.02 -4.49 8.19
N GLY A 45 21.03 -4.15 7.36
CA GLY A 45 21.22 -3.77 5.95
C GLY A 45 21.33 -4.93 4.97
N ARG A 46 21.13 -6.18 5.41
CA ARG A 46 21.23 -7.36 4.53
C ARG A 46 19.96 -7.62 3.70
N PHE A 47 18.81 -7.12 4.14
CA PHE A 47 17.51 -7.29 3.51
C PHE A 47 16.64 -6.03 3.71
N PRO A 48 15.75 -5.66 2.77
CA PRO A 48 15.59 -6.22 1.42
C PRO A 48 16.76 -5.89 0.49
N HIS A 49 16.95 -6.70 -0.55
CA HIS A 49 18.02 -6.49 -1.54
C HIS A 49 17.71 -5.28 -2.43
N ALA A 50 16.43 -5.08 -2.73
CA ALA A 50 15.95 -3.94 -3.49
C ALA A 50 16.06 -2.61 -2.71
N GLY A 51 16.24 -1.52 -3.46
CA GLY A 51 16.35 -0.16 -2.92
C GLY A 51 15.03 0.36 -2.32
N PHE A 52 15.10 1.56 -1.72
CA PHE A 52 13.95 2.20 -1.09
C PHE A 52 12.77 2.45 -2.07
N ASN A 53 13.08 2.72 -3.34
CA ASN A 53 12.11 2.84 -4.44
C ASN A 53 12.22 1.68 -5.46
N GLY A 54 12.78 0.54 -5.04
CA GLY A 54 12.96 -0.65 -5.90
C GLY A 54 11.87 -1.70 -5.67
N ASP A 55 10.65 -1.28 -5.31
CA ASP A 55 9.53 -2.21 -5.11
C ASP A 55 9.18 -2.98 -6.38
N ASP A 56 9.46 -2.41 -7.55
CA ASP A 56 9.34 -3.05 -8.86
C ASP A 56 10.46 -4.07 -9.17
N GLU A 57 11.67 -3.83 -8.66
CA GLU A 57 12.84 -4.71 -8.80
C GLU A 57 12.87 -5.84 -7.75
N ALA A 58 12.08 -5.70 -6.69
CA ALA A 58 12.00 -6.67 -5.60
C ALA A 58 11.33 -7.97 -6.04
N GLY A 59 11.90 -9.12 -5.65
CA GLY A 59 11.24 -10.40 -5.83
C GLY A 59 9.91 -10.45 -5.08
N THR A 60 8.91 -11.18 -5.59
CA THR A 60 7.56 -11.28 -5.00
C THR A 60 7.58 -11.61 -3.50
N ARG A 61 8.52 -12.44 -3.05
CA ARG A 61 8.69 -12.78 -1.63
C ARG A 61 9.16 -11.61 -0.80
N GLU A 62 10.08 -10.80 -1.32
CA GLU A 62 10.56 -9.61 -0.63
C GLU A 62 9.43 -8.58 -0.52
N LEU A 63 8.72 -8.36 -1.62
CA LEU A 63 7.55 -7.47 -1.67
C LEU A 63 6.52 -7.84 -0.60
N VAL A 64 6.12 -9.12 -0.55
CA VAL A 64 5.12 -9.59 0.43
C VAL A 64 5.62 -9.40 1.86
N LEU A 65 6.87 -9.77 2.18
CA LEU A 65 7.41 -9.65 3.53
C LEU A 65 7.52 -8.20 4.00
N VAL A 66 8.04 -7.32 3.13
CA VAL A 66 8.24 -5.90 3.45
C VAL A 66 6.89 -5.20 3.57
N CYS A 67 6.00 -5.38 2.60
CA CYS A 67 4.67 -4.75 2.62
C CYS A 67 3.80 -5.26 3.78
N THR A 68 3.87 -6.55 4.14
CA THR A 68 3.13 -7.06 5.31
C THR A 68 3.55 -6.36 6.59
N VAL A 69 4.85 -6.14 6.79
CA VAL A 69 5.37 -5.39 7.94
C VAL A 69 4.95 -3.92 7.87
N GLY A 70 5.04 -3.29 6.70
CA GLY A 70 4.58 -1.91 6.51
C GLY A 70 3.10 -1.70 6.85
N ILE A 71 2.22 -2.58 6.35
CA ILE A 71 0.78 -2.56 6.65
C ILE A 71 0.53 -2.78 8.14
N ALA A 72 1.22 -3.75 8.75
CA ALA A 72 1.08 -4.02 10.18
C ALA A 72 1.47 -2.80 11.03
N LEU A 73 2.54 -2.08 10.66
CA LEU A 73 2.98 -0.87 11.35
C LEU A 73 1.99 0.29 11.19
N ILE A 74 1.46 0.50 9.98
CA ILE A 74 0.42 1.51 9.74
C ILE A 74 -0.84 1.18 10.56
N GLY A 75 -1.24 -0.10 10.58
CA GLY A 75 -2.38 -0.56 11.38
C GLY A 75 -2.14 -0.38 12.88
N ALA A 76 -0.96 -0.72 13.38
CA ALA A 76 -0.59 -0.54 14.78
C ALA A 76 -0.53 0.94 15.18
N ALA A 77 0.02 1.81 14.33
CA ALA A 77 0.05 3.25 14.56
C ALA A 77 -1.38 3.83 14.60
N THR A 78 -2.22 3.42 13.67
CA THR A 78 -3.64 3.80 13.63
C THR A 78 -4.34 3.36 14.91
N TRP A 79 -4.17 2.11 15.31
CA TRP A 79 -4.72 1.57 16.56
C TRP A 79 -4.25 2.36 17.79
N CYS A 80 -2.95 2.66 17.90
CA CYS A 80 -2.41 3.46 19.00
C CYS A 80 -3.05 4.86 19.06
N VAL A 81 -3.21 5.53 17.92
CA VAL A 81 -3.89 6.84 17.86
C VAL A 81 -5.34 6.72 18.34
N TYR A 82 -6.06 5.70 17.90
CA TYR A 82 -7.43 5.45 18.36
C TYR A 82 -7.50 5.12 19.86
N ALA A 83 -6.59 4.29 20.36
CA ALA A 83 -6.54 3.91 21.77
C ALA A 83 -6.21 5.09 22.68
N VAL A 84 -5.34 6.00 22.24
CA VAL A 84 -5.01 7.23 22.99
C VAL A 84 -6.13 8.28 22.88
N GLY A 85 -6.84 8.32 21.75
CA GLY A 85 -7.94 9.26 21.51
C GLY A 85 -9.29 8.86 22.10
N SER A 86 -9.44 7.63 22.61
CA SER A 86 -10.64 7.17 23.30
C SER A 86 -10.56 7.57 24.78
N PRO A 87 -11.26 8.62 25.26
CA PRO A 87 -11.38 8.84 26.70
C PRO A 87 -12.09 7.62 27.31
N ALA A 88 -11.43 7.01 28.29
CA ALA A 88 -11.99 5.94 29.11
C ALA A 88 -13.18 6.44 29.96
#